data_AF-A0A443YP99-F1
#
_entry.id   AF-A0A443YP99-F1
#
_cell.length_a   1.000
_cell.length_b   1.000
_cell.length_c   1.000
_cell.angle_alpha   90.00
_cell.angle_beta   90.00
_cell.angle_gamma   90.00
#
_symmetry.space_group_name_H-M   'P 1'
#
loop_
_entity.id
_entity.type
_entity.pdbx_description
1 polymer ?
#
loop_
_entity_poly.entity_id
_entity_poly.type
_entity_poly.pdbx_seq_one_letter_code
_entity_poly.pdbx_strand_id
1 'polypeptide(L)'
;MINRATYQAAQIVAATIETHFAEHLAEASAKGEIDLAPQPPARVIEAILDAAFWSSLRKEEGHSPKISIAFLPPEQAVKPLLFKQNLPLNPTVLTKLAPGVERGGIHIGVWHDGYDLYIWGTTLNIPNYCFVVDVSEPALLVVKHRRMAGYGKFTNVAVLKGDQIKIVNESAPKIGECPGILLSLLDLTADSYWNDSANILIQLSVSMRAHGRGGAVLIVPQGNDDWKQSVIHPISYSLTPSFKGLSDLVKKDRSDASEIFWQTALKREIDHLAGLTAVDGATIVTDEYELLAFGAKTGRANSSEHIHQISYTEPINNAEAVVVHPAKIGGTRHLSAAQFVFDQRSALALVASQDGHFTVFSWSKSLNMVQAQRIDALLL
;
A
#
# COMPACT_ATOMS: atom_id res chain seq x y z
N MET A 1 34.03 9.09 -5.26
CA MET A 1 33.55 10.22 -4.44
C MET A 1 32.01 10.22 -4.47
N ILE A 2 31.32 10.12 -3.32
CA ILE A 2 29.86 10.31 -3.27
C ILE A 2 29.57 11.77 -3.64
N ASN A 3 28.99 11.98 -4.83
CA ASN A 3 28.54 13.30 -5.24
C ASN A 3 27.52 13.83 -4.24
N ARG A 4 27.60 15.13 -3.94
CA ARG A 4 26.60 15.81 -3.10
C ARG A 4 25.24 15.64 -3.76
N ALA A 5 24.26 15.09 -3.04
CA ALA A 5 22.93 14.91 -3.61
C ALA A 5 22.35 16.27 -4.02
N THR A 6 21.71 16.27 -5.18
CA THR A 6 21.03 17.43 -5.73
C THR A 6 19.52 17.33 -5.53
N TYR A 7 19.01 16.13 -5.24
CA TYR A 7 17.65 15.92 -4.81
C TYR A 7 17.46 16.30 -3.34
N GLN A 8 16.90 17.49 -3.10
CA GLN A 8 16.75 18.06 -1.75
C GLN A 8 15.92 17.18 -0.80
N ALA A 9 14.89 16.49 -1.31
CA ALA A 9 14.07 15.64 -0.44
C ALA A 9 14.88 14.48 0.14
N ALA A 10 15.85 13.92 -0.59
CA ALA A 10 16.75 12.89 -0.08
C ALA A 10 17.55 13.38 1.14
N GLN A 11 18.04 14.62 1.10
CA GLN A 11 18.76 15.23 2.23
C GLN A 11 17.87 15.42 3.45
N ILE A 12 16.62 15.83 3.24
CA ILE A 12 15.67 16.08 4.33
C ILE A 12 15.31 14.77 5.05
N VAL A 13 15.13 13.67 4.33
CA VAL A 13 14.61 12.41 4.89
C VAL A 13 15.68 11.44 5.39
N ALA A 14 16.93 11.57 4.93
CA ALA A 14 17.96 10.55 5.17
C ALA A 14 18.17 10.21 6.65
N ALA A 15 18.27 11.22 7.52
CA ALA A 15 18.46 11.01 8.97
C ALA A 15 17.24 10.39 9.65
N THR A 16 16.03 10.78 9.23
CA THR A 16 14.79 10.22 9.77
C THR A 16 14.64 8.75 9.38
N ILE A 17 14.98 8.40 8.13
CA ILE A 17 14.96 7.01 7.66
C ILE A 17 16.04 6.19 8.37
N GLU A 18 17.27 6.71 8.51
CA GLU A 18 18.34 6.04 9.27
C GLU A 18 17.89 5.69 10.69
N THR A 19 17.25 6.64 11.38
CA THR A 19 16.73 6.44 12.74
C THR A 19 15.67 5.34 12.77
N HIS A 20 14.71 5.37 11.83
CA HIS A 20 13.67 4.35 11.73
C HIS A 20 14.25 2.94 11.56
N PHE A 21 15.24 2.77 10.66
CA PHE A 21 15.91 1.47 10.48
C PHE A 21 16.71 1.06 11.72
N ALA A 22 17.38 2.01 12.40
CA ALA A 22 18.13 1.73 13.62
C ALA A 22 17.23 1.20 14.74
N GLU A 23 16.07 1.83 14.96
CA GLU A 23 15.08 1.42 15.96
C GLU A 23 14.56 0.00 15.66
N HIS A 24 14.11 -0.25 14.43
CA HIS A 24 13.55 -1.54 14.04
C HIS A 24 14.58 -2.68 14.06
N LEU A 25 15.81 -2.42 13.62
CA LEU A 25 16.89 -3.41 13.69
C LEU A 25 17.26 -3.74 15.15
N ALA A 26 17.26 -2.74 16.03
CA ALA A 26 17.52 -2.95 17.46
C ALA A 26 16.39 -3.78 18.11
N GLU A 27 15.13 -3.47 17.81
CA GLU A 27 13.98 -4.24 18.29
C GLU A 27 13.99 -5.69 17.77
N ALA A 28 14.27 -5.89 16.48
CA ALA A 28 14.36 -7.22 15.88
C ALA A 28 15.52 -8.03 16.48
N SER A 29 16.68 -7.40 16.69
CA SER A 29 17.81 -8.04 17.34
C SER A 29 17.48 -8.44 18.79
N ALA A 30 16.77 -7.60 19.53
CA ALA A 30 16.32 -7.90 20.90
C ALA A 30 15.32 -9.07 20.96
N LYS A 31 14.51 -9.26 19.91
CA LYS A 31 13.60 -10.41 19.76
C LYS A 31 14.31 -11.70 19.34
N GLY A 32 15.62 -11.66 19.06
CA GLY A 32 16.42 -12.82 18.67
C GLY A 32 16.31 -13.16 17.18
N GLU A 33 15.92 -12.21 16.35
CA GLU A 33 15.73 -12.44 14.92
C GLU A 33 17.06 -12.69 14.19
N ILE A 34 17.00 -13.56 13.19
CA ILE A 34 18.15 -13.98 12.37
C ILE A 34 18.09 -13.39 10.97
N ASP A 35 19.26 -13.33 10.30
CA ASP A 35 19.42 -12.77 8.95
C ASP A 35 18.93 -11.32 8.80
N LEU A 36 19.37 -10.46 9.73
CA LEU A 36 19.11 -9.02 9.69
C LEU A 36 20.03 -8.31 8.70
N ALA A 37 19.47 -7.38 7.93
CA ALA A 37 20.23 -6.54 7.02
C ALA A 37 21.15 -5.56 7.78
N PRO A 38 22.24 -5.11 7.14
CA PRO A 38 23.06 -4.03 7.70
C PRO A 38 22.26 -2.73 7.77
N GLN A 39 22.49 -1.97 8.84
CA GLN A 39 21.90 -0.64 9.00
C GLN A 39 22.45 0.31 7.92
N PRO A 40 21.59 0.96 7.12
CA PRO A 40 22.02 1.94 6.11
C PRO A 40 22.36 3.29 6.76
N PRO A 41 23.59 3.82 6.61
CA PRO A 41 23.91 5.16 7.08
C PRO A 41 23.14 6.24 6.31
N ALA A 42 22.84 7.40 6.94
CA ALA A 42 22.13 8.51 6.27
C ALA A 42 22.78 8.94 4.96
N ARG A 43 24.12 9.01 4.90
CA ARG A 43 24.88 9.30 3.68
C ARG A 43 24.57 8.31 2.54
N VAL A 44 24.40 7.04 2.87
CA VAL A 44 24.10 5.99 1.90
C VAL A 44 22.66 6.10 1.42
N ILE A 45 21.72 6.32 2.35
CA ILE A 45 20.31 6.57 2.03
C ILE A 45 20.19 7.76 1.08
N GLU A 46 20.82 8.88 1.40
CA GLU A 46 20.82 10.10 0.58
C GLU A 46 21.31 9.81 -0.84
N ALA A 47 22.45 9.13 -0.98
CA ALA A 47 23.05 8.84 -2.28
C ALA A 47 22.22 7.84 -3.12
N ILE A 48 21.60 6.83 -2.50
CA ILE A 48 20.71 5.90 -3.20
C ILE A 48 19.45 6.62 -3.67
N LEU A 49 18.84 7.43 -2.81
CA LEU A 49 17.64 8.20 -3.16
C LEU A 49 17.92 9.22 -4.28
N ASP A 50 19.04 9.92 -4.25
CA ASP A 50 19.44 10.85 -5.31
C ASP A 50 19.63 10.12 -6.65
N ALA A 51 20.40 9.03 -6.66
CA ALA A 51 20.63 8.26 -7.88
C ALA A 51 19.33 7.66 -8.45
N ALA A 52 18.45 7.14 -7.58
CA ALA A 52 17.15 6.61 -7.96
C ALA A 52 16.22 7.69 -8.52
N PHE A 53 16.14 8.85 -7.86
CA PHE A 53 15.30 9.98 -8.30
C PHE A 53 15.70 10.46 -9.69
N TRP A 54 16.98 10.75 -9.91
CA TRP A 54 17.45 11.23 -11.22
C TRP A 54 17.42 10.14 -12.29
N SER A 55 17.49 8.86 -11.90
CA SER A 55 17.23 7.76 -12.83
C SER A 55 15.76 7.75 -13.25
N SER A 56 14.82 7.92 -12.32
CA SER A 56 13.36 7.88 -12.58
C SER A 56 12.89 8.91 -13.62
N LEU A 57 13.62 10.03 -13.74
CA LEU A 57 13.32 11.12 -14.69
C LEU A 57 13.92 10.90 -16.09
N ARG A 58 14.78 9.90 -16.25
CA ARG A 58 15.39 9.55 -17.54
C ARG A 58 14.48 8.61 -18.33
N LYS A 59 14.86 8.37 -19.59
CA LYS A 59 14.21 7.38 -20.45
C LYS A 59 15.26 6.45 -21.05
N GLU A 60 14.93 5.17 -21.10
CA GLU A 60 15.64 4.15 -21.87
C GLU A 60 14.68 3.65 -22.96
N GLU A 61 15.07 3.75 -24.23
CA GLU A 61 14.21 3.37 -25.37
C GLU A 61 12.79 4.00 -25.35
N GLY A 62 12.65 5.18 -24.74
CA GLY A 62 11.38 5.89 -24.61
C GLY A 62 10.54 5.50 -23.37
N HIS A 63 10.95 4.46 -22.64
CA HIS A 63 10.32 3.99 -21.41
C HIS A 63 10.97 4.61 -20.17
N SER A 64 10.15 4.94 -19.17
CA SER A 64 10.67 5.39 -17.86
C SER A 64 11.17 4.18 -17.07
N PRO A 65 12.36 4.25 -16.45
CA PRO A 65 12.95 3.10 -15.78
C PRO A 65 12.15 2.76 -14.52
N LYS A 66 11.82 1.48 -14.37
CA LYS A 66 11.32 0.90 -13.13
C LYS A 66 12.38 0.01 -12.53
N ILE A 67 12.79 0.31 -11.31
CA ILE A 67 13.89 -0.36 -10.64
C ILE A 67 13.57 -0.54 -9.17
N SER A 68 14.14 -1.58 -8.57
CA SER A 68 14.18 -1.77 -7.13
C SER A 68 15.63 -1.88 -6.71
N ILE A 69 16.07 -1.08 -5.74
CA ILE A 69 17.45 -1.06 -5.24
C ILE A 69 17.45 -1.58 -3.82
N ALA A 70 18.29 -2.56 -3.50
CA ALA A 70 18.46 -3.09 -2.15
C ALA A 70 19.88 -2.82 -1.65
N PHE A 71 20.01 -2.32 -0.42
CA PHE A 71 21.29 -2.09 0.22
C PHE A 71 21.70 -3.30 1.08
N LEU A 72 22.68 -4.06 0.58
CA LEU A 72 23.20 -5.27 1.24
C LEU A 72 24.54 -5.70 0.62
N PRO A 73 25.42 -6.37 1.38
CA PRO A 73 26.62 -6.97 0.83
C PRO A 73 26.27 -8.19 -0.04
N PRO A 74 27.05 -8.49 -1.10
CA PRO A 74 26.79 -9.63 -1.97
C PRO A 74 26.84 -10.97 -1.21
N GLU A 75 27.58 -11.06 -0.11
CA GLU A 75 27.71 -12.26 0.72
C GLU A 75 26.41 -12.63 1.46
N GLN A 76 25.53 -11.65 1.70
CA GLN A 76 24.23 -11.88 2.36
C GLN A 76 23.11 -12.22 1.36
N ALA A 77 23.36 -12.06 0.06
CA ALA A 77 22.38 -12.42 -0.96
C ALA A 77 22.37 -13.93 -1.21
N VAL A 78 21.17 -14.53 -1.31
CA VAL A 78 21.03 -15.95 -1.66
C VAL A 78 21.04 -16.11 -3.18
N LYS A 79 22.10 -16.74 -3.71
CA LYS A 79 22.33 -16.96 -5.15
C LYS A 79 22.30 -15.66 -5.98
N PRO A 80 23.17 -14.68 -5.68
CA PRO A 80 23.21 -13.42 -6.40
C PRO A 80 23.69 -13.62 -7.84
N LEU A 81 23.17 -12.81 -8.76
CA LEU A 81 23.76 -12.61 -10.08
C LEU A 81 24.82 -11.54 -9.92
N LEU A 82 26.10 -11.93 -9.93
CA LEU A 82 27.23 -11.02 -9.74
C LEU A 82 27.74 -10.49 -11.08
N PHE A 83 28.00 -9.19 -11.15
CA PHE A 83 28.72 -8.61 -12.27
C PHE A 83 30.21 -8.90 -12.14
N LYS A 84 30.88 -9.12 -13.29
CA LYS A 84 32.34 -9.30 -13.31
C LYS A 84 33.08 -8.06 -12.78
N GLN A 85 32.51 -6.87 -13.00
CA GLN A 85 33.03 -5.59 -12.53
C GLN A 85 31.90 -4.86 -11.82
N ASN A 86 32.21 -4.33 -10.63
CA ASN A 86 31.29 -3.47 -9.90
C ASN A 86 31.02 -2.21 -10.73
N LEU A 87 29.75 -1.83 -10.84
CA LEU A 87 29.35 -0.63 -11.56
C LEU A 87 29.15 0.53 -10.59
N PRO A 88 29.48 1.78 -10.96
CA PRO A 88 29.22 2.92 -10.10
C PRO A 88 27.71 3.14 -9.93
N LEU A 89 27.27 3.45 -8.70
CA LEU A 89 25.90 3.88 -8.45
C LEU A 89 25.69 5.29 -9.02
N ASN A 90 25.08 5.39 -10.20
CA ASN A 90 24.68 6.66 -10.79
C ASN A 90 23.44 6.52 -11.68
N PRO A 91 22.74 7.63 -11.99
CA PRO A 91 21.50 7.59 -12.77
C PRO A 91 21.65 6.93 -14.14
N THR A 92 22.76 7.16 -14.84
CA THR A 92 22.99 6.62 -16.19
C THR A 92 23.07 5.09 -16.18
N VAL A 93 23.78 4.52 -15.21
CA VAL A 93 23.91 3.06 -15.07
C VAL A 93 22.56 2.45 -14.68
N LEU A 94 21.86 3.03 -13.71
CA LEU A 94 20.55 2.56 -13.26
C LEU A 94 19.52 2.56 -14.40
N THR A 95 19.49 3.62 -15.22
CA THR A 95 18.59 3.72 -16.37
C THR A 95 18.84 2.61 -17.39
N LYS A 96 20.11 2.30 -17.69
CA LYS A 96 20.50 1.22 -18.62
C LYS A 96 20.22 -0.19 -18.08
N LEU A 97 20.29 -0.38 -16.76
CA LEU A 97 19.99 -1.67 -16.13
C LEU A 97 18.47 -1.92 -16.01
N ALA A 98 17.66 -0.86 -16.00
CA ALA A 98 16.23 -0.94 -15.72
C ALA A 98 15.46 -1.99 -16.54
N PRO A 99 15.65 -2.14 -17.87
CA PRO A 99 14.93 -3.15 -18.64
C PRO A 99 15.17 -4.60 -18.16
N GLY A 100 16.34 -4.86 -17.57
CA GLY A 100 16.69 -6.18 -17.04
C GLY A 100 16.13 -6.48 -15.64
N VAL A 101 15.61 -5.47 -14.94
CA VAL A 101 15.17 -5.58 -13.54
C VAL A 101 13.76 -5.05 -13.28
N GLU A 102 13.03 -4.60 -14.31
CA GLU A 102 11.67 -4.06 -14.19
C GLU A 102 10.66 -5.08 -13.61
N ARG A 103 10.93 -6.38 -13.74
CA ARG A 103 10.05 -7.42 -13.20
C ARG A 103 10.11 -7.44 -11.68
N GLY A 104 8.92 -7.50 -11.06
CA GLY A 104 8.79 -7.52 -9.60
C GLY A 104 9.58 -8.65 -8.94
N GLY A 105 10.25 -8.31 -7.83
CA GLY A 105 11.07 -9.23 -7.05
C GLY A 105 12.54 -9.33 -7.50
N ILE A 106 12.96 -8.54 -8.49
CA ILE A 106 14.37 -8.39 -8.85
C ILE A 106 14.89 -7.09 -8.23
N HIS A 107 15.92 -7.20 -7.40
CA HIS A 107 16.55 -6.05 -6.73
C HIS A 107 17.97 -5.84 -7.27
N ILE A 108 18.32 -4.60 -7.60
CA ILE A 108 19.69 -4.16 -7.85
C ILE A 108 20.41 -4.11 -6.50
N GLY A 109 21.46 -4.91 -6.37
CA GLY A 109 22.26 -4.98 -5.16
C GLY A 109 23.29 -3.85 -5.10
N VAL A 110 23.20 -3.01 -4.07
CA VAL A 110 24.12 -1.91 -3.81
C VAL A 110 24.87 -2.14 -2.51
N TRP A 111 26.18 -1.94 -2.56
CA TRP A 111 27.05 -1.95 -1.39
C TRP A 111 28.07 -0.82 -1.45
N HIS A 112 28.88 -0.68 -0.39
CA HIS A 112 29.97 0.30 -0.35
C HIS A 112 31.30 -0.36 0.01
N ASP A 113 32.39 0.23 -0.47
CA ASP A 113 33.77 -0.11 -0.06
C ASP A 113 34.28 0.79 1.08
N GLY A 114 33.38 1.59 1.68
CA GLY A 114 33.65 2.57 2.72
C GLY A 114 33.75 4.00 2.19
N TYR A 115 34.14 4.19 0.93
CA TYR A 115 34.22 5.52 0.31
C TYR A 115 33.13 5.71 -0.74
N ASP A 116 32.89 4.71 -1.58
CA ASP A 116 32.01 4.80 -2.73
C ASP A 116 30.97 3.69 -2.77
N LEU A 117 29.77 4.05 -3.25
CA LEU A 117 28.69 3.11 -3.50
C LEU A 117 28.84 2.48 -4.88
N TYR A 118 28.66 1.17 -4.93
CA TYR A 118 28.72 0.40 -6.16
C TYR A 118 27.58 -0.59 -6.26
N ILE A 119 27.21 -0.90 -7.49
CA ILE A 119 26.28 -1.97 -7.85
C ILE A 119 27.11 -3.22 -8.10
N TRP A 120 26.87 -4.27 -7.30
CA TRP A 120 27.55 -5.55 -7.44
C TRP A 120 26.81 -6.54 -8.35
N GLY A 121 25.53 -6.31 -8.62
CA GLY A 121 24.71 -7.23 -9.37
C GLY A 121 23.22 -7.15 -9.04
N THR A 122 22.53 -8.28 -9.11
CA THR A 122 21.10 -8.39 -8.76
C THR A 122 20.82 -9.59 -7.85
N THR A 123 19.72 -9.50 -7.09
CA THR A 123 19.22 -10.59 -6.24
C THR A 123 17.71 -10.69 -6.26
N LEU A 124 17.20 -11.89 -6.00
CA LEU A 124 15.78 -12.18 -5.80
C LEU A 124 15.39 -12.27 -4.32
N ASN A 125 16.38 -12.44 -3.45
CA ASN A 125 16.19 -12.63 -2.01
C ASN A 125 17.04 -11.61 -1.26
N ILE A 126 16.41 -10.96 -0.29
CA ILE A 126 17.02 -9.94 0.55
C ILE A 126 16.78 -10.29 2.03
N PRO A 127 17.69 -9.94 2.94
CA PRO A 127 17.54 -10.20 4.37
C PRO A 127 16.36 -9.44 5.00
N ASN A 128 16.02 -9.79 6.24
CA ASN A 128 14.98 -9.10 7.00
C ASN A 128 15.39 -7.65 7.29
N TYR A 129 14.43 -6.72 7.25
CA TYR A 129 14.68 -5.28 7.41
C TYR A 129 15.67 -4.68 6.39
N CYS A 130 15.89 -5.33 5.24
CA CYS A 130 16.73 -4.77 4.18
C CYS A 130 16.16 -3.46 3.64
N PHE A 131 16.99 -2.42 3.58
CA PHE A 131 16.63 -1.13 2.99
C PHE A 131 16.45 -1.28 1.48
N VAL A 132 15.24 -0.98 1.01
CA VAL A 132 14.85 -1.06 -0.39
C VAL A 132 14.28 0.28 -0.86
N VAL A 133 14.65 0.69 -2.07
CA VAL A 133 14.07 1.84 -2.78
C VAL A 133 13.46 1.36 -4.08
N ASP A 134 12.14 1.46 -4.19
CA ASP A 134 11.39 1.17 -5.41
C ASP A 134 11.13 2.46 -6.20
N VAL A 135 11.31 2.37 -7.52
CA VAL A 135 10.94 3.37 -8.51
C VAL A 135 9.86 2.76 -9.40
N SER A 136 8.61 3.19 -9.22
CA SER A 136 7.46 2.66 -9.97
C SER A 136 6.94 3.63 -11.04
N GLU A 137 7.11 4.93 -10.81
CA GLU A 137 6.72 6.02 -11.71
C GLU A 137 7.82 7.10 -11.75
N PRO A 138 7.85 7.95 -12.79
CA PRO A 138 8.75 9.11 -12.82
C PRO A 138 8.58 9.99 -11.58
N ALA A 139 9.69 10.34 -10.94
CA ALA A 139 9.76 11.11 -9.70
C ALA A 139 9.05 10.49 -8.49
N LEU A 140 8.65 9.21 -8.52
CA LEU A 140 8.07 8.50 -7.39
C LEU A 140 9.06 7.46 -6.84
N LEU A 141 9.56 7.71 -5.63
CA LEU A 141 10.36 6.78 -4.86
C LEU A 141 9.57 6.26 -3.67
N VAL A 142 9.67 4.96 -3.41
CA VAL A 142 9.09 4.34 -2.22
C VAL A 142 10.20 3.62 -1.46
N VAL A 143 10.48 4.09 -0.26
CA VAL A 143 11.42 3.47 0.67
C VAL A 143 10.68 2.41 1.44
N LYS A 144 11.23 1.20 1.44
CA LYS A 144 10.63 0.02 2.02
C LYS A 144 11.64 -0.77 2.83
N HIS A 145 11.15 -1.60 3.74
CA HIS A 145 11.95 -2.68 4.31
C HIS A 145 11.19 -4.00 4.24
N ARG A 146 11.93 -5.12 4.17
CA ARG A 146 11.32 -6.45 4.15
C ARG A 146 10.61 -6.73 5.48
N ARG A 147 9.37 -7.23 5.42
CA ARG A 147 8.62 -7.75 6.57
C ARG A 147 9.01 -9.19 6.89
N MET A 148 8.87 -9.55 8.17
CA MET A 148 9.07 -10.91 8.66
C MET A 148 7.82 -11.79 8.55
N ALA A 149 6.63 -11.23 8.80
CA ALA A 149 5.36 -11.95 8.75
C ALA A 149 4.24 -11.04 8.21
N GLY A 150 3.16 -11.64 7.69
CA GLY A 150 2.01 -10.92 7.10
C GLY A 150 1.97 -10.91 5.57
N TYR A 151 0.90 -10.36 5.00
CA TYR A 151 0.74 -10.24 3.55
C TYR A 151 1.32 -8.91 3.06
N GLY A 152 2.18 -9.00 2.04
CA GLY A 152 3.07 -7.93 1.61
C GLY A 152 4.50 -8.22 2.03
N LYS A 153 5.42 -8.35 1.05
CA LYS A 153 6.85 -8.60 1.33
C LYS A 153 7.53 -7.42 2.03
N PHE A 154 6.87 -6.26 2.08
CA PHE A 154 7.48 -4.98 2.39
C PHE A 154 6.56 -4.09 3.23
N THR A 155 7.14 -3.34 4.17
CA THR A 155 6.53 -2.16 4.80
C THR A 155 7.02 -0.92 4.07
N ASN A 156 6.13 0.02 3.79
CA ASN A 156 6.50 1.32 3.26
C ASN A 156 6.89 2.23 4.42
N VAL A 157 8.12 2.77 4.36
CA VAL A 157 8.68 3.69 5.36
C VAL A 157 8.47 5.13 4.92
N ALA A 158 8.74 5.43 3.65
CA ALA A 158 8.58 6.76 3.10
C ALA A 158 8.20 6.71 1.62
N VAL A 159 7.42 7.69 1.19
CA VAL A 159 7.05 7.93 -0.20
C VAL A 159 7.50 9.33 -0.57
N LEU A 160 8.33 9.44 -1.59
CA LEU A 160 8.83 10.70 -2.13
C LEU A 160 8.28 10.87 -3.54
N LYS A 161 7.47 11.90 -3.77
CA LYS A 161 6.89 12.18 -5.09
C LYS A 161 7.23 13.61 -5.51
N GLY A 162 8.19 13.78 -6.40
CA GLY A 162 8.72 15.09 -6.74
C GLY A 162 9.30 15.77 -5.50
N ASP A 163 8.71 16.88 -5.08
CA ASP A 163 9.04 17.61 -3.86
C ASP A 163 8.22 17.20 -2.62
N GLN A 164 7.21 16.34 -2.79
CA GLN A 164 6.36 15.87 -1.69
C GLN A 164 7.03 14.74 -0.93
N ILE A 165 7.07 14.87 0.39
CA ILE A 165 7.65 13.90 1.31
C ILE A 165 6.54 13.37 2.23
N LYS A 166 6.37 12.05 2.25
CA LYS A 166 5.45 11.36 3.15
C LYS A 166 6.21 10.28 3.89
N ILE A 167 6.43 10.46 5.19
CA ILE A 167 7.06 9.44 6.04
C ILE A 167 5.94 8.74 6.79
N VAL A 168 5.84 7.42 6.67
CA VAL A 168 4.76 6.63 7.28
C VAL A 168 4.91 6.68 8.81
N ASN A 169 3.77 6.84 9.49
CA ASN A 169 3.69 6.84 10.95
C ASN A 169 3.00 5.57 11.42
N GLU A 170 3.78 4.59 11.86
CA GLU A 170 3.28 3.31 12.37
C GLU A 170 2.57 3.46 13.72
N SER A 171 2.83 4.54 14.47
CA SER A 171 2.14 4.82 15.73
C SER A 171 0.83 5.59 15.57
N ALA A 172 0.48 6.04 14.35
CA ALA A 172 -0.74 6.80 14.09
C ALA A 172 -2.05 6.13 14.58
N PRO A 173 -2.24 4.80 14.47
CA PRO A 173 -3.47 4.14 14.90
C PRO A 173 -3.66 4.08 16.42
N LYS A 174 -2.62 4.32 17.22
CA LYS A 174 -2.70 4.26 18.68
C LYS A 174 -3.57 5.37 19.29
N ILE A 175 -4.06 6.32 18.47
CA ILE A 175 -4.77 7.54 18.89
C ILE A 175 -6.30 7.45 18.65
N GLY A 176 -6.86 6.32 18.21
CA GLY A 176 -8.33 6.19 18.10
C GLY A 176 -8.84 4.86 17.55
N GLU A 177 -10.17 4.78 17.35
CA GLU A 177 -10.79 3.68 16.62
C GLU A 177 -10.28 3.69 15.17
N CYS A 178 -9.65 2.60 14.74
CA CYS A 178 -9.00 2.47 13.45
C CYS A 178 -9.49 1.20 12.74
N PRO A 179 -9.93 1.27 11.48
CA PRO A 179 -10.25 0.09 10.67
C PRO A 179 -9.14 -0.95 10.67
N GLY A 180 -9.52 -2.24 10.75
CA GLY A 180 -8.58 -3.36 10.76
C GLY A 180 -7.63 -3.39 9.55
N ILE A 181 -8.10 -2.93 8.38
CA ILE A 181 -7.26 -2.80 7.17
C ILE A 181 -6.04 -1.88 7.41
N LEU A 182 -6.20 -0.77 8.13
CA LEU A 182 -5.11 0.16 8.39
C LEU A 182 -4.14 -0.43 9.43
N LEU A 183 -4.66 -1.11 10.46
CA LEU A 183 -3.84 -1.78 11.47
C LEU A 183 -2.94 -2.84 10.83
N SER A 184 -3.46 -3.62 9.89
CA SER A 184 -2.66 -4.61 9.14
C SER A 184 -1.66 -3.97 8.18
N LEU A 185 -2.01 -2.87 7.51
CA LEU A 185 -1.06 -2.13 6.65
C LEU A 185 0.09 -1.50 7.43
N LEU A 186 -0.11 -1.14 8.70
CA LEU A 186 0.92 -0.57 9.57
C LEU A 186 1.66 -1.63 10.42
N ASP A 187 1.45 -2.91 10.12
CA ASP A 187 2.11 -4.05 10.78
C ASP A 187 1.84 -4.14 12.30
N LEU A 188 0.80 -3.46 12.79
CA LEU A 188 0.45 -3.43 14.22
C LEU A 188 -0.31 -4.67 14.70
N THR A 189 -0.64 -5.59 13.80
CA THR A 189 -1.37 -6.83 14.10
C THR A 189 -0.50 -8.09 13.92
N ALA A 190 0.83 -7.94 13.99
CA ALA A 190 1.83 -8.97 13.68
C ALA A 190 1.63 -10.30 14.45
N ASP A 191 1.02 -10.28 15.64
CA ASP A 191 0.78 -11.49 16.43
C ASP A 191 -0.41 -12.33 15.95
N SER A 192 -1.26 -11.77 15.07
CA SER A 192 -2.34 -12.51 14.42
C SER A 192 -1.89 -12.95 13.03
N TYR A 193 -1.19 -14.09 12.99
CA TYR A 193 -1.08 -14.89 11.78
C TYR A 193 -2.48 -15.00 11.14
N TRP A 194 -2.68 -14.31 10.02
CA TRP A 194 -3.89 -14.39 9.21
C TRP A 194 -5.17 -13.86 9.87
N ASN A 195 -5.25 -12.56 10.18
CA ASN A 195 -6.56 -11.92 10.13
C ASN A 195 -7.02 -11.83 8.66
N ASP A 196 -7.58 -12.95 8.15
CA ASP A 196 -7.85 -13.24 6.73
C ASP A 196 -8.59 -12.10 6.03
N SER A 197 -9.47 -11.44 6.78
CA SER A 197 -10.29 -10.34 6.32
C SER A 197 -9.51 -9.07 5.95
N ALA A 198 -8.63 -8.58 6.82
CA ALA A 198 -7.87 -7.36 6.55
C ALA A 198 -6.94 -7.55 5.34
N ASN A 199 -6.37 -8.75 5.20
CA ASN A 199 -5.54 -9.12 4.06
C ASN A 199 -6.33 -9.08 2.74
N ILE A 200 -7.53 -9.66 2.70
CA ILE A 200 -8.40 -9.64 1.51
C ILE A 200 -8.73 -8.20 1.11
N LEU A 201 -9.05 -7.33 2.07
CA LEU A 201 -9.33 -5.92 1.78
C LEU A 201 -8.10 -5.19 1.23
N ILE A 202 -6.89 -5.48 1.71
CA ILE A 202 -5.64 -4.92 1.16
C ILE A 202 -5.46 -5.38 -0.29
N GLN A 203 -5.59 -6.69 -0.56
CA GLN A 203 -5.47 -7.24 -1.91
C GLN A 203 -6.49 -6.66 -2.87
N LEU A 204 -7.73 -6.54 -2.42
CA LEU A 204 -8.79 -5.88 -3.17
C LEU A 204 -8.44 -4.42 -3.44
N SER A 205 -7.94 -3.68 -2.45
CA SER A 205 -7.52 -2.28 -2.60
C SER A 205 -6.41 -2.12 -3.63
N VAL A 206 -5.40 -2.99 -3.62
CA VAL A 206 -4.31 -3.00 -4.61
C VAL A 206 -4.85 -3.30 -6.00
N SER A 207 -5.71 -4.30 -6.15
CA SER A 207 -6.29 -4.70 -7.43
C SER A 207 -7.23 -3.63 -8.01
N MET A 208 -8.02 -2.96 -7.16
CA MET A 208 -8.84 -1.79 -7.54
C MET A 208 -7.98 -0.64 -8.09
N ARG A 209 -6.81 -0.38 -7.49
CA ARG A 209 -5.91 0.66 -8.01
C ARG A 209 -5.28 0.28 -9.34
N ALA A 210 -4.94 -1.00 -9.52
CA ALA A 210 -4.22 -1.49 -10.69
C ALA A 210 -4.97 -1.26 -12.02
N HIS A 211 -6.30 -1.21 -12.02
CA HIS A 211 -7.07 -0.99 -13.25
C HIS A 211 -7.22 0.50 -13.65
N GLY A 212 -6.83 1.47 -12.81
CA GLY A 212 -6.72 2.89 -13.17
C GLY A 212 -8.02 3.63 -13.55
N ARG A 213 -9.20 3.09 -13.23
CA ARG A 213 -10.51 3.65 -13.62
C ARG A 213 -11.27 4.35 -12.47
N GLY A 214 -10.69 4.36 -11.29
CA GLY A 214 -11.39 4.64 -10.04
C GLY A 214 -12.44 3.56 -9.72
N GLY A 215 -12.80 3.41 -8.45
CA GLY A 215 -13.75 2.38 -8.03
C GLY A 215 -14.22 2.58 -6.60
N ALA A 216 -15.38 2.02 -6.27
CA ALA A 216 -15.93 2.06 -4.92
C ALA A 216 -16.48 0.69 -4.52
N VAL A 217 -16.13 0.25 -3.32
CA VAL A 217 -16.67 -0.95 -2.66
C VAL A 217 -17.32 -0.53 -1.36
N LEU A 218 -18.55 -0.98 -1.14
CA LEU A 218 -19.29 -0.83 0.11
C LEU A 218 -19.41 -2.21 0.74
N ILE A 219 -18.88 -2.34 1.95
CA ILE A 219 -18.92 -3.56 2.75
C ILE A 219 -20.01 -3.36 3.80
N VAL A 220 -21.04 -4.20 3.74
CA VAL A 220 -22.23 -4.13 4.60
C VAL A 220 -22.33 -5.37 5.49
N PRO A 221 -22.91 -5.28 6.70
CA PRO A 221 -23.07 -6.46 7.55
C PRO A 221 -23.96 -7.51 6.88
N GLN A 222 -23.54 -8.78 6.93
CA GLN A 222 -24.38 -9.87 6.45
C GLN A 222 -25.66 -9.98 7.30
N GLY A 223 -26.78 -10.29 6.65
CA GLY A 223 -28.07 -10.48 7.32
C GLY A 223 -28.78 -9.19 7.72
N ASN A 224 -28.16 -8.02 7.48
CA ASN A 224 -28.83 -6.72 7.60
C ASN A 224 -29.09 -6.11 6.21
N ASP A 225 -30.32 -5.68 5.97
CA ASP A 225 -30.79 -5.07 4.73
C ASP A 225 -31.00 -3.53 4.84
N ASP A 226 -30.70 -2.92 5.99
CA ASP A 226 -30.85 -1.47 6.23
C ASP A 226 -30.11 -0.62 5.20
N TRP A 227 -28.98 -1.12 4.70
CA TRP A 227 -28.19 -0.48 3.66
C TRP A 227 -28.97 -0.21 2.37
N LYS A 228 -30.03 -0.99 2.09
CA LYS A 228 -30.89 -0.79 0.91
C LYS A 228 -31.61 0.56 0.94
N GLN A 229 -31.78 1.17 2.12
CA GLN A 229 -32.37 2.50 2.27
C GLN A 229 -31.43 3.62 1.79
N SER A 230 -30.12 3.36 1.76
CA SER A 230 -29.08 4.29 1.28
C SER A 230 -28.63 3.98 -0.15
N VAL A 231 -29.43 3.21 -0.90
CA VAL A 231 -29.19 2.88 -2.32
C VAL A 231 -30.39 3.29 -3.16
N ILE A 232 -30.13 3.89 -4.31
CA ILE A 232 -31.15 4.28 -5.27
C ILE A 232 -31.63 3.04 -6.03
N HIS A 233 -32.94 2.82 -6.02
CA HIS A 233 -33.58 1.70 -6.71
C HIS A 233 -34.15 2.13 -8.07
N PRO A 234 -34.19 1.22 -9.07
CA PRO A 234 -33.66 -0.15 -9.03
C PRO A 234 -32.12 -0.20 -9.12
N ILE A 235 -31.50 -1.19 -8.47
CA ILE A 235 -30.07 -1.45 -8.59
C ILE A 235 -29.79 -2.07 -9.96
N SER A 236 -28.91 -1.46 -10.75
CA SER A 236 -28.67 -1.86 -12.15
C SER A 236 -28.17 -3.30 -12.31
N TYR A 237 -27.28 -3.75 -11.43
CA TYR A 237 -26.72 -5.10 -11.48
C TYR A 237 -26.82 -5.81 -10.13
N SER A 238 -28.04 -6.00 -9.64
CA SER A 238 -28.31 -6.83 -8.47
C SER A 238 -28.16 -8.32 -8.79
N LEU A 239 -27.57 -9.10 -7.88
CA LEU A 239 -27.40 -10.53 -8.04
C LEU A 239 -28.44 -11.31 -7.22
N THR A 240 -29.00 -12.36 -7.81
CA THR A 240 -29.87 -13.32 -7.10
C THR A 240 -29.64 -14.71 -7.72
N PRO A 241 -29.05 -15.67 -6.98
CA PRO A 241 -28.52 -15.55 -5.61
C PRO A 241 -27.28 -14.64 -5.53
N SER A 242 -26.83 -14.30 -4.31
CA SER A 242 -25.54 -13.63 -4.10
C SER A 242 -24.40 -14.49 -4.65
N PHE A 243 -23.36 -13.85 -5.19
CA PHE A 243 -22.19 -14.58 -5.70
C PHE A 243 -21.18 -14.80 -4.57
N LYS A 244 -20.85 -16.06 -4.31
CA LYS A 244 -20.06 -16.49 -3.14
C LYS A 244 -18.62 -16.89 -3.46
N GLY A 245 -18.11 -16.60 -4.67
CA GLY A 245 -16.79 -17.06 -5.11
C GLY A 245 -15.66 -16.74 -4.12
N LEU A 246 -15.60 -15.50 -3.63
CA LEU A 246 -14.62 -15.09 -2.62
C LEU A 246 -14.95 -15.66 -1.23
N SER A 247 -16.19 -15.49 -0.75
CA SER A 247 -16.67 -16.07 0.53
C SER A 247 -16.32 -17.56 0.69
N ASP A 248 -16.56 -18.38 -0.34
CA ASP A 248 -16.32 -19.82 -0.30
C ASP A 248 -14.83 -20.18 -0.22
N LEU A 249 -13.95 -19.32 -0.74
CA LEU A 249 -12.50 -19.49 -0.60
C LEU A 249 -12.03 -19.14 0.80
N VAL A 250 -12.58 -18.08 1.40
CA VAL A 250 -12.25 -17.64 2.76
C VAL A 250 -12.64 -18.69 3.80
N LYS A 251 -13.79 -19.34 3.62
CA LYS A 251 -14.33 -20.33 4.56
C LYS A 251 -13.68 -21.73 4.47
N LYS A 252 -12.83 -22.00 3.48
CA LYS A 252 -12.22 -23.34 3.30
C LYS A 252 -11.04 -23.56 4.25
N ASP A 253 -11.06 -24.69 4.96
CA ASP A 253 -9.93 -25.19 5.74
C ASP A 253 -8.72 -25.49 4.85
N ARG A 254 -7.54 -25.06 5.29
CA ARG A 254 -6.29 -25.08 4.52
C ARG A 254 -5.43 -26.29 4.91
N SER A 255 -4.98 -27.05 3.92
CA SER A 255 -3.85 -27.98 4.06
C SER A 255 -2.62 -27.45 3.31
N ASP A 256 -1.41 -27.73 3.78
CA ASP A 256 -0.18 -27.10 3.26
C ASP A 256 0.03 -27.27 1.73
N ALA A 257 -0.27 -28.45 1.19
CA ALA A 257 -0.17 -28.70 -0.26
C ALA A 257 -1.22 -27.94 -1.10
N SER A 258 -2.30 -27.48 -0.48
CA SER A 258 -3.36 -26.69 -1.11
C SER A 258 -3.11 -25.18 -1.10
N GLU A 259 -2.09 -24.70 -0.40
CA GLU A 259 -1.92 -23.27 -0.11
C GLU A 259 -1.60 -22.45 -1.37
N ILE A 260 -0.64 -22.88 -2.21
CA ILE A 260 -0.29 -22.16 -3.46
C ILE A 260 -1.49 -22.10 -4.40
N PHE A 261 -2.24 -23.20 -4.50
CA PHE A 261 -3.45 -23.26 -5.31
C PHE A 261 -4.53 -22.32 -4.77
N TRP A 262 -4.73 -22.33 -3.45
CA TRP A 262 -5.67 -21.44 -2.77
C TRP A 262 -5.30 -19.97 -2.95
N GLN A 263 -4.03 -19.59 -2.78
CA GLN A 263 -3.56 -18.23 -2.99
C GLN A 263 -3.79 -17.76 -4.44
N THR A 264 -3.56 -18.64 -5.41
CA THR A 264 -3.81 -18.34 -6.83
C THR A 264 -5.30 -18.17 -7.11
N ALA A 265 -6.15 -19.04 -6.54
CA ALA A 265 -7.60 -18.96 -6.67
C ALA A 265 -8.15 -17.70 -5.99
N LEU A 266 -7.68 -17.39 -4.77
CA LEU A 266 -8.05 -16.19 -4.03
C LEU A 266 -7.73 -14.93 -4.83
N LYS A 267 -6.49 -14.83 -5.32
CA LYS A 267 -6.06 -13.68 -6.13
C LYS A 267 -6.96 -13.50 -7.36
N ARG A 268 -7.31 -14.60 -8.05
CA ARG A 268 -8.19 -14.54 -9.22
C ARG A 268 -9.59 -14.04 -8.87
N GLU A 269 -10.19 -14.49 -7.76
CA GLU A 269 -11.50 -14.01 -7.33
C GLU A 269 -11.47 -12.55 -6.86
N ILE A 270 -10.36 -12.13 -6.22
CA ILE A 270 -10.16 -10.71 -5.86
C ILE A 270 -10.03 -9.84 -7.11
N ASP A 271 -9.23 -10.26 -8.11
CA ASP A 271 -9.07 -9.53 -9.37
C ASP A 271 -10.39 -9.44 -10.13
N HIS A 272 -11.20 -10.51 -10.08
CA HIS A 272 -12.55 -10.51 -10.64
C HIS A 272 -13.46 -9.49 -9.94
N LEU A 273 -13.49 -9.47 -8.60
CA LEU A 273 -14.29 -8.52 -7.82
C LEU A 273 -13.83 -7.07 -8.04
N ALA A 274 -12.51 -6.84 -7.99
CA ALA A 274 -11.90 -5.53 -8.25
C ALA A 274 -12.28 -4.99 -9.62
N GLY A 275 -12.28 -5.85 -10.65
CA GLY A 275 -12.69 -5.48 -12.00
C GLY A 275 -14.12 -4.93 -12.08
N LEU A 276 -15.05 -5.44 -11.26
CA LEU A 276 -16.43 -4.94 -11.19
C LEU A 276 -16.52 -3.52 -10.62
N THR A 277 -15.56 -3.11 -9.78
CA THR A 277 -15.53 -1.78 -9.17
C THR A 277 -15.26 -0.66 -10.20
N ALA A 278 -14.76 -1.01 -11.39
CA ALA A 278 -14.54 -0.08 -12.49
C ALA A 278 -15.86 0.36 -13.18
N VAL A 279 -16.98 -0.32 -12.91
CA VAL A 279 -18.31 0.05 -13.40
C VAL A 279 -18.79 1.31 -12.67
N ASP A 280 -19.58 2.17 -13.34
CA ASP A 280 -20.16 3.36 -12.71
C ASP A 280 -21.12 2.98 -11.56
N GLY A 281 -20.93 3.59 -10.39
CA GLY A 281 -21.56 3.19 -9.13
C GLY A 281 -20.61 2.42 -8.19
N ALA A 282 -21.18 1.84 -7.15
CA ALA A 282 -20.45 1.08 -6.14
C ALA A 282 -20.73 -0.43 -6.26
N THR A 283 -19.70 -1.22 -5.96
CA THR A 283 -19.83 -2.66 -5.71
C THR A 283 -20.21 -2.87 -4.26
N ILE A 284 -21.23 -3.70 -4.00
CA ILE A 284 -21.73 -3.99 -2.66
C ILE A 284 -21.39 -5.43 -2.32
N VAL A 285 -20.62 -5.61 -1.25
CA VAL A 285 -20.23 -6.91 -0.71
C VAL A 285 -20.63 -7.00 0.76
N THR A 286 -20.84 -8.21 1.28
CA THR A 286 -20.99 -8.40 2.72
C THR A 286 -19.63 -8.36 3.42
N ASP A 287 -19.63 -8.23 4.74
CA ASP A 287 -18.47 -8.48 5.61
C ASP A 287 -17.96 -9.94 5.58
N GLU A 288 -18.75 -10.86 5.01
CA GLU A 288 -18.33 -12.22 4.63
C GLU A 288 -17.88 -12.35 3.16
N TYR A 289 -17.71 -11.24 2.43
CA TYR A 289 -17.27 -11.21 1.03
C TYR A 289 -18.23 -11.86 0.02
N GLU A 290 -19.53 -11.90 0.31
CA GLU A 290 -20.54 -12.24 -0.70
C GLU A 290 -20.86 -11.02 -1.55
N LEU A 291 -20.77 -11.14 -2.87
CA LEU A 291 -21.12 -10.07 -3.80
C LEU A 291 -22.65 -10.01 -3.95
N LEU A 292 -23.22 -8.86 -3.57
CA LEU A 292 -24.66 -8.59 -3.61
C LEU A 292 -25.07 -7.87 -4.90
N ALA A 293 -24.28 -6.87 -5.30
CA ALA A 293 -24.54 -6.07 -6.49
C ALA A 293 -23.30 -5.30 -6.95
N PHE A 294 -23.32 -4.80 -8.17
CA PHE A 294 -22.37 -3.81 -8.65
C PHE A 294 -23.08 -2.69 -9.43
N GLY A 295 -22.36 -1.58 -9.64
CA GLY A 295 -22.93 -0.37 -10.25
C GLY A 295 -24.08 0.26 -9.46
N ALA A 296 -24.12 0.05 -8.14
CA ALA A 296 -25.16 0.61 -7.29
C ALA A 296 -24.93 2.11 -7.07
N LYS A 297 -25.96 2.93 -7.30
CA LYS A 297 -25.91 4.36 -6.98
C LYS A 297 -26.35 4.56 -5.54
N THR A 298 -25.49 5.15 -4.71
CA THR A 298 -25.84 5.48 -3.32
C THR A 298 -26.78 6.68 -3.30
N GLY A 299 -27.77 6.63 -2.42
CA GLY A 299 -28.64 7.75 -2.07
C GLY A 299 -28.51 8.07 -0.60
N ARG A 300 -29.25 9.10 -0.17
CA ARG A 300 -29.43 9.41 1.24
C ARG A 300 -30.60 8.59 1.77
N ALA A 301 -30.46 7.99 2.95
CA ALA A 301 -31.58 7.37 3.64
C ALA A 301 -32.67 8.40 3.91
N ASN A 302 -33.95 7.98 3.86
CA ASN A 302 -35.10 8.89 3.88
C ASN A 302 -35.16 9.81 5.11
N SER A 303 -34.54 9.43 6.23
CA SER A 303 -34.48 10.18 7.49
C SER A 303 -33.09 10.74 7.82
N SER A 304 -32.10 10.56 6.94
CA SER A 304 -30.73 11.00 7.22
C SER A 304 -30.50 12.44 6.77
N GLU A 305 -29.67 13.15 7.55
CA GLU A 305 -29.18 14.48 7.19
C GLU A 305 -28.04 14.40 6.16
N HIS A 306 -27.72 15.53 5.55
CA HIS A 306 -26.54 15.62 4.72
C HIS A 306 -25.28 15.59 5.59
N ILE A 307 -24.31 14.78 5.19
CA ILE A 307 -23.01 14.81 5.82
C ILE A 307 -22.28 16.14 5.50
N HIS A 308 -21.95 16.88 6.55
CA HIS A 308 -21.26 18.17 6.42
C HIS A 308 -19.81 18.12 6.88
N GLN A 309 -19.45 17.16 7.73
CA GLN A 309 -18.12 17.07 8.33
C GLN A 309 -17.66 15.61 8.39
N ILE A 310 -16.37 15.44 8.11
CA ILE A 310 -15.63 14.20 8.28
C ILE A 310 -14.30 14.48 8.96
N SER A 311 -13.80 13.50 9.71
CA SER A 311 -12.42 13.48 10.17
C SER A 311 -11.54 12.90 9.08
N TYR A 312 -10.70 13.71 8.45
CA TYR A 312 -9.75 13.28 7.44
C TYR A 312 -8.36 13.12 8.02
N THR A 313 -7.69 12.01 7.73
CA THR A 313 -6.32 11.76 8.20
C THR A 313 -5.54 10.92 7.20
N GLU A 314 -4.21 11.03 7.26
CA GLU A 314 -3.26 10.20 6.53
C GLU A 314 -2.26 9.60 7.55
N PRO A 315 -1.86 8.33 7.45
CA PRO A 315 -0.97 7.67 8.41
C PRO A 315 0.50 8.05 8.16
N ILE A 316 0.81 9.34 8.20
CA ILE A 316 2.16 9.90 8.00
C ILE A 316 2.57 10.79 9.17
N ASN A 317 3.87 11.01 9.34
CA ASN A 317 4.41 11.86 10.39
C ASN A 317 3.90 13.29 10.25
N ASN A 318 3.57 13.92 11.38
CA ASN A 318 3.03 15.28 11.48
C ASN A 318 1.70 15.51 10.72
N ALA A 319 0.98 14.46 10.32
CA ALA A 319 -0.39 14.58 9.85
C ALA A 319 -1.36 14.40 11.01
N GLU A 320 -1.93 15.52 11.46
CA GLU A 320 -3.04 15.51 12.40
C GLU A 320 -4.37 15.30 11.67
N ALA A 321 -5.34 14.68 12.35
CA ALA A 321 -6.68 14.55 11.82
C ALA A 321 -7.34 15.94 11.72
N VAL A 322 -7.85 16.26 10.54
CA VAL A 322 -8.51 17.54 10.25
C VAL A 322 -9.99 17.33 9.97
N VAL A 323 -10.84 18.20 10.53
CA VAL A 323 -12.27 18.20 10.23
C VAL A 323 -12.53 19.00 8.96
N VAL A 324 -13.06 18.34 7.94
CA VAL A 324 -13.29 18.94 6.63
C VAL A 324 -14.66 18.54 6.08
N HIS A 325 -15.14 19.31 5.11
CA HIS A 325 -16.32 18.92 4.34
C HIS A 325 -15.95 17.80 3.35
N PRO A 326 -16.75 16.73 3.20
CA PRO A 326 -16.40 15.60 2.33
C PRO A 326 -16.17 15.96 0.85
N ALA A 327 -16.76 17.05 0.36
CA ALA A 327 -16.46 17.56 -0.98
C ALA A 327 -15.00 18.04 -1.18
N LYS A 328 -14.23 18.26 -0.10
CA LYS A 328 -12.82 18.69 -0.17
C LYS A 328 -11.82 17.54 -0.32
N ILE A 329 -12.22 16.30 -0.05
CA ILE A 329 -11.30 15.15 -0.04
C ILE A 329 -11.24 14.38 -1.36
N GLY A 330 -12.23 14.55 -2.24
CA GLY A 330 -12.26 13.84 -3.52
C GLY A 330 -13.55 14.07 -4.32
N GLY A 331 -13.69 13.32 -5.41
CA GLY A 331 -14.84 13.43 -6.32
C GLY A 331 -16.14 12.81 -5.80
N THR A 332 -17.13 12.67 -6.69
CA THR A 332 -18.48 12.18 -6.37
C THR A 332 -18.50 10.85 -5.63
N ARG A 333 -17.65 9.89 -6.00
CA ARG A 333 -17.52 8.60 -5.30
C ARG A 333 -17.12 8.74 -3.82
N HIS A 334 -16.26 9.71 -3.48
CA HIS A 334 -15.86 9.97 -2.08
C HIS A 334 -17.02 10.54 -1.28
N LEU A 335 -17.75 11.50 -1.85
CA LEU A 335 -18.93 12.10 -1.22
C LEU A 335 -20.03 11.04 -1.00
N SER A 336 -20.30 10.23 -2.02
CA SER A 336 -21.22 9.10 -1.97
C SER A 336 -20.86 8.09 -0.88
N ALA A 337 -19.59 7.69 -0.81
CA ALA A 337 -19.11 6.76 0.21
C ALA A 337 -19.21 7.35 1.63
N ALA A 338 -18.83 8.62 1.81
CA ALA A 338 -18.93 9.31 3.08
C ALA A 338 -20.38 9.38 3.57
N GLN A 339 -21.32 9.78 2.70
CA GLN A 339 -22.75 9.80 3.04
C GLN A 339 -23.28 8.40 3.33
N PHE A 340 -22.88 7.38 2.56
CA PHE A 340 -23.32 6.02 2.79
C PHE A 340 -22.89 5.50 4.17
N VAL A 341 -21.63 5.73 4.58
CA VAL A 341 -21.13 5.33 5.91
C VAL A 341 -21.77 6.17 7.03
N PHE A 342 -22.12 7.43 6.76
CA PHE A 342 -22.88 8.26 7.71
C PHE A 342 -24.27 7.68 8.00
N ASP A 343 -24.97 7.25 6.96
CA ASP A 343 -26.29 6.62 7.07
C ASP A 343 -26.18 5.20 7.66
N GLN A 344 -25.19 4.44 7.21
CA GLN A 344 -24.96 3.03 7.51
C GLN A 344 -23.70 2.90 8.38
N ARG A 345 -23.82 3.24 9.66
CA ARG A 345 -22.67 3.36 10.58
C ARG A 345 -21.90 2.06 10.82
N SER A 346 -22.47 0.91 10.48
CA SER A 346 -21.82 -0.40 10.53
C SER A 346 -21.12 -0.80 9.23
N ALA A 347 -21.21 0.02 8.17
CA ALA A 347 -20.58 -0.24 6.89
C ALA A 347 -19.14 0.30 6.83
N LEU A 348 -18.34 -0.29 5.95
CA LEU A 348 -17.03 0.19 5.55
C LEU A 348 -17.08 0.54 4.06
N ALA A 349 -16.45 1.63 3.64
CA ALA A 349 -16.33 1.95 2.22
C ALA A 349 -14.86 2.10 1.80
N LEU A 350 -14.50 1.46 0.70
CA LEU A 350 -13.19 1.56 0.05
C LEU A 350 -13.34 2.33 -1.24
N VAL A 351 -12.58 3.41 -1.43
CA VAL A 351 -12.68 4.26 -2.62
C VAL A 351 -11.31 4.46 -3.23
N ALA A 352 -11.16 3.97 -4.47
CA ALA A 352 -10.04 4.30 -5.35
C ALA A 352 -10.42 5.50 -6.22
N SER A 353 -9.66 6.59 -6.14
CA SER A 353 -9.76 7.70 -7.08
C SER A 353 -9.17 7.32 -8.44
N GLN A 354 -9.63 7.99 -9.50
CA GLN A 354 -8.98 7.91 -10.81
C GLN A 354 -7.54 8.46 -10.75
N ASP A 355 -7.27 9.41 -9.84
CA ASP A 355 -5.94 9.99 -9.62
C ASP A 355 -5.02 9.12 -8.74
N GLY A 356 -5.41 7.87 -8.48
CA GLY A 356 -4.58 6.88 -7.77
C GLY A 356 -4.60 6.96 -6.25
N HIS A 357 -5.34 7.93 -5.68
CA HIS A 357 -5.60 8.01 -4.23
C HIS A 357 -6.52 6.89 -3.77
N PHE A 358 -6.32 6.43 -2.54
CA PHE A 358 -7.16 5.41 -1.94
C PHE A 358 -7.60 5.87 -0.54
N THR A 359 -8.90 5.85 -0.30
CA THR A 359 -9.50 6.32 0.94
C THR A 359 -10.41 5.25 1.51
N VAL A 360 -10.24 4.97 2.81
CA VAL A 360 -11.11 4.10 3.60
C VAL A 360 -12.04 4.98 4.42
N PHE A 361 -13.34 4.71 4.38
CA PHE A 361 -14.34 5.39 5.18
C PHE A 361 -14.96 4.45 6.19
N SER A 362 -15.01 4.88 7.44
CA SER A 362 -15.63 4.15 8.55
C SER A 362 -16.32 5.12 9.50
N TRP A 363 -17.31 4.64 10.27
CA TRP A 363 -17.85 5.40 11.37
C TRP A 363 -16.97 5.28 12.61
N SER A 364 -16.66 6.41 13.26
CA SER A 364 -16.02 6.42 14.58
C SER A 364 -17.04 6.73 15.65
N LYS A 365 -17.15 5.84 16.64
CA LYS A 365 -17.98 6.05 17.82
C LYS A 365 -17.36 7.08 18.75
N SER A 366 -16.04 7.10 18.89
CA SER A 366 -15.33 8.05 19.74
C SER A 366 -15.44 9.49 19.23
N LEU A 367 -15.33 9.70 17.92
CA LEU A 367 -15.49 11.02 17.29
C LEU A 367 -16.95 11.35 16.93
N ASN A 368 -17.85 10.36 17.00
CA ASN A 368 -19.24 10.45 16.55
C ASN A 368 -19.36 11.04 15.13
N MET A 369 -18.49 10.60 14.23
CA MET A 369 -18.32 11.17 12.89
C MET A 369 -17.72 10.13 11.94
N VAL A 370 -17.94 10.32 10.64
CA VAL A 370 -17.26 9.52 9.61
C VAL A 370 -15.77 9.89 9.58
N GLN A 371 -14.92 8.88 9.69
CA GLN A 371 -13.49 8.97 9.44
C GLN A 371 -13.21 8.63 7.98
N ALA A 372 -12.35 9.44 7.36
CA ALA A 372 -11.79 9.20 6.04
C ALA A 372 -10.27 9.08 6.17
N GLN A 373 -9.76 7.87 5.99
CA GLN A 373 -8.33 7.56 6.09
C GLN A 373 -7.75 7.38 4.70
N ARG A 374 -6.87 8.28 4.30
CA ARG A 374 -6.13 8.16 3.05
C ARG A 374 -4.94 7.24 3.26
N ILE A 375 -4.84 6.17 2.48
CA ILE A 375 -3.85 5.09 2.68
C ILE A 375 -3.00 4.80 1.44
N ASP A 376 -2.97 5.72 0.47
CA ASP A 376 -2.21 5.53 -0.77
C ASP A 376 -0.72 5.28 -0.50
N ALA A 377 -0.13 5.96 0.48
CA ALA A 377 1.28 5.74 0.86
C ALA A 377 1.58 4.31 1.34
N LEU A 378 0.57 3.59 1.84
CA LEU A 378 0.72 2.22 2.35
C LEU A 378 0.47 1.15 1.28
N LEU A 379 -0.12 1.52 0.14
CA LEU A 379 -0.52 0.60 -0.93
C LEU A 379 0.43 0.59 -2.14
N LEU A 380 1.60 1.23 -2.04
CA LEU A 380 2.60 1.38 -3.11
C LEU A 380 3.72 0.34 -3.07
#